data_AF-A0A6S7AUC1-F1
#
_entry.id   AF-A0A6S7AUC1-F1
#
_cell.length_a   1.000
_cell.length_b   1.000
_cell.length_c   1.000
_cell.angle_alpha   90.00
_cell.angle_beta   90.00
_cell.angle_gamma   90.00
#
_symmetry.space_group_name_H-M   'P 1'
#
loop_
_entity.id
_entity.type
_entity.pdbx_description
1 polymer ?
#
loop_
_entity_poly.entity_id
_entity_poly.type
_entity_poly.pdbx_seq_one_letter_code
_entity_poly.pdbx_strand_id
1 'polypeptide(L)'
;MRARAFLAVTAAVAISAGALATMAATRVSNVQIDDWQMQGTATHAAAPVWRLRLSAALGNAVAREALADVLVSSAVFEERFEGVGLYRQLALDGVPRAQATLGHLLLLGLPGIVPDYVESRRWLTLAASREPRDAQAAYDLSTLYRNGYGVTRDAGLAIRWLEQAAQAGLPLAQFRLANEYRFGATLPHDDALALQWLTRAANAEFPEANLALAIAYRNGELGMARDENEYWAHVKESEHDLKHVSRQ
;
A
#
# COMPACT_ATOMS: atom_id res chain seq x y z
N MET A 1 7.78 -51.59 -86.57
CA MET A 1 7.00 -52.84 -86.41
C MET A 1 7.04 -53.21 -84.93
N ARG A 2 5.99 -53.33 -84.13
CA ARG A 2 4.53 -53.35 -84.32
C ARG A 2 3.90 -52.74 -83.06
N ALA A 3 2.81 -52.01 -83.26
CA ALA A 3 1.87 -51.62 -82.22
C ALA A 3 1.20 -52.86 -81.60
N ARG A 4 0.72 -52.73 -80.35
CA ARG A 4 -0.57 -53.29 -79.92
C ARG A 4 -1.04 -52.64 -78.62
N ALA A 5 -2.04 -51.79 -78.78
CA ALA A 5 -3.00 -51.43 -77.75
C ALA A 5 -3.97 -52.61 -77.54
N PHE A 6 -4.43 -52.81 -76.31
CA PHE A 6 -5.76 -53.37 -76.03
C PHE A 6 -6.38 -52.64 -74.83
N LEU A 7 -7.54 -52.05 -75.11
CA LEU A 7 -8.54 -51.54 -74.18
C LEU A 7 -9.49 -52.69 -73.78
N ALA A 8 -9.94 -52.71 -72.53
CA ALA A 8 -11.32 -53.03 -72.10
C ALA A 8 -11.36 -53.04 -70.55
N VAL A 9 -11.96 -52.03 -69.87
CA VAL A 9 -13.40 -51.81 -69.59
C VAL A 9 -13.83 -52.39 -68.23
N THR A 10 -13.93 -51.46 -67.28
CA THR A 10 -14.90 -51.28 -66.17
C THR A 10 -15.22 -52.42 -65.19
N ALA A 11 -14.99 -52.16 -63.90
CA ALA A 11 -15.99 -52.34 -62.85
C ALA A 11 -15.78 -51.30 -61.73
N ALA A 12 -16.82 -50.52 -61.47
CA ALA A 12 -16.88 -49.49 -60.45
C ALA A 12 -17.14 -50.11 -59.06
N VAL A 13 -16.42 -49.65 -58.04
CA VAL A 13 -16.89 -49.68 -56.64
C VAL A 13 -16.52 -48.35 -56.01
N ALA A 14 -17.54 -47.56 -55.72
CA ALA A 14 -17.47 -46.30 -55.00
C ALA A 14 -17.58 -46.57 -53.50
N ILE A 15 -16.59 -46.17 -52.69
CA ILE A 15 -16.77 -45.88 -51.26
C ILE A 15 -15.88 -44.68 -50.87
N SER A 16 -16.56 -43.55 -50.71
CA SER A 16 -16.34 -42.36 -49.87
C SER A 16 -14.92 -41.83 -49.57
N ALA A 17 -14.76 -40.55 -49.94
CA ALA A 17 -13.76 -39.61 -49.48
C ALA A 17 -13.65 -39.50 -47.95
N GLY A 18 -12.43 -39.27 -47.45
CA GLY A 18 -12.22 -38.83 -46.07
C GLY A 18 -10.77 -38.63 -45.68
N ALA A 19 -10.49 -37.42 -45.19
CA ALA A 19 -9.38 -37.03 -44.30
C ALA A 19 -8.01 -36.66 -44.91
N LEU A 20 -7.97 -35.51 -45.59
CA LEU A 20 -6.91 -34.52 -45.39
C LEU A 20 -7.58 -33.19 -45.04
N ALA A 21 -7.58 -32.80 -43.77
CA ALA A 21 -7.78 -31.41 -43.37
C ALA A 21 -7.38 -31.16 -41.91
N THR A 22 -6.42 -30.23 -41.78
CA THR A 22 -6.38 -29.13 -40.80
C THR A 22 -6.21 -29.44 -39.31
N MET A 23 -5.08 -28.94 -38.78
CA MET A 23 -4.86 -28.62 -37.38
C MET A 23 -6.06 -27.81 -36.84
N ALA A 24 -6.87 -28.45 -36.01
CA ALA A 24 -7.80 -27.74 -35.15
C ALA A 24 -7.02 -27.25 -33.93
N ALA A 25 -6.88 -25.93 -33.81
CA ALA A 25 -6.63 -25.31 -32.53
C ALA A 25 -7.76 -25.74 -31.58
N THR A 26 -7.46 -26.64 -30.65
CA THR A 26 -8.38 -27.00 -29.59
C THR A 26 -8.53 -25.79 -28.67
N ARG A 27 -9.59 -25.04 -28.95
CA ARG A 27 -10.23 -24.10 -28.05
C ARG A 27 -10.33 -24.79 -26.69
N VAL A 28 -9.57 -24.32 -25.70
CA VAL A 28 -9.73 -24.76 -24.32
C VAL A 28 -11.19 -24.54 -23.97
N SER A 29 -11.88 -25.65 -23.73
CA SER A 29 -13.30 -25.70 -23.42
C SER A 29 -13.60 -24.79 -22.24
N ASN A 30 -14.65 -23.98 -22.37
CA ASN A 30 -15.27 -23.25 -21.27
C ASN A 30 -15.51 -24.23 -20.12
N VAL A 31 -14.65 -24.18 -19.10
CA VAL A 31 -14.97 -24.72 -17.79
C VAL A 31 -16.01 -23.76 -17.24
N GLN A 32 -17.25 -24.24 -17.20
CA GLN A 32 -18.34 -23.61 -16.48
C GLN A 32 -17.96 -23.70 -15.00
N ILE A 33 -17.41 -22.60 -14.48
CA ILE A 33 -17.06 -22.45 -13.07
C ILE A 33 -18.41 -22.25 -12.36
N ASP A 34 -18.80 -23.25 -11.56
CA ASP A 34 -20.08 -23.22 -10.85
C ASP A 34 -20.20 -21.99 -9.96
N ASP A 35 -21.35 -21.34 -10.11
CA ASP A 35 -21.70 -19.98 -9.69
C ASP A 35 -22.07 -19.88 -8.19
N TRP A 36 -21.59 -20.79 -7.33
CA TRP A 36 -22.11 -20.90 -5.96
C TRP A 36 -21.01 -20.94 -4.89
N GLN A 37 -21.05 -19.86 -4.09
CA GLN A 37 -20.48 -19.65 -2.76
C GLN A 37 -19.06 -19.06 -2.66
N MET A 38 -18.98 -17.76 -2.97
CA MET A 38 -18.14 -16.82 -2.20
C MET A 38 -19.01 -15.61 -1.82
N GLN A 39 -19.98 -15.83 -0.94
CA GLN A 39 -20.49 -14.75 -0.08
C GLN A 39 -19.66 -14.77 1.21
N GLY A 40 -18.55 -14.05 1.15
CA GLY A 40 -17.69 -13.70 2.27
C GLY A 40 -17.30 -12.24 2.09
N THR A 41 -17.94 -11.39 2.91
CA THR A 41 -17.94 -9.93 2.93
C THR A 41 -16.57 -9.25 2.85
N ALA A 42 -16.49 -8.18 2.03
CA ALA A 42 -15.71 -6.93 2.16
C ALA A 42 -14.22 -7.06 2.56
N THR A 43 -13.21 -6.62 1.80
CA THR A 43 -12.99 -5.33 1.12
C THR A 43 -11.98 -5.55 -0.03
N HIS A 44 -12.04 -4.70 -1.06
CA HIS A 44 -11.27 -4.65 -2.32
C HIS A 44 -10.18 -5.71 -2.63
N ALA A 45 -10.35 -6.39 -3.78
CA ALA A 45 -9.40 -7.23 -4.54
C ALA A 45 -9.44 -8.76 -4.32
N ALA A 46 -10.61 -9.39 -4.50
CA ALA A 46 -10.72 -10.83 -4.66
C ALA A 46 -10.31 -11.32 -6.07
N ALA A 47 -9.16 -10.90 -6.59
CA ALA A 47 -8.48 -11.79 -7.52
C ALA A 47 -8.00 -12.97 -6.66
N PRO A 48 -8.54 -14.18 -6.85
CA PRO A 48 -8.13 -15.30 -6.00
C PRO A 48 -6.61 -15.42 -6.07
N VAL A 49 -5.95 -15.62 -4.92
CA VAL A 49 -4.48 -15.54 -4.77
C VAL A 49 -3.73 -16.32 -5.85
N TRP A 50 -4.27 -17.45 -6.30
CA TRP A 50 -3.70 -18.23 -7.40
C TRP A 50 -3.61 -17.46 -8.74
N ARG A 51 -4.57 -16.58 -9.06
CA ARG A 51 -4.51 -15.70 -10.25
C ARG A 51 -3.40 -14.68 -10.10
N LEU A 52 -3.26 -14.08 -8.92
CA LEU A 52 -2.17 -13.14 -8.63
C LEU A 52 -0.81 -13.84 -8.72
N ARG A 53 -0.68 -15.04 -8.14
CA ARG A 53 0.52 -15.89 -8.25
C ARG A 53 0.85 -16.21 -9.71
N LEU A 54 -0.14 -16.62 -10.50
CA LEU A 54 0.06 -16.91 -11.93
C LEU A 54 0.50 -15.67 -12.71
N SER A 55 -0.20 -14.54 -12.55
CA SER A 55 0.15 -13.29 -13.24
C SER A 55 1.52 -12.75 -12.81
N ALA A 56 1.86 -12.86 -11.53
CA ALA A 56 3.17 -12.48 -11.02
C ALA A 56 4.28 -13.40 -11.59
N ALA A 57 4.02 -14.70 -11.70
CA ALA A 57 4.94 -15.67 -12.32
C ALA A 57 5.15 -15.39 -13.82
N LEU A 58 4.12 -14.87 -14.50
CA LEU A 58 4.22 -14.39 -15.88
C LEU A 58 4.94 -13.03 -16.01
N GLY A 59 5.42 -12.45 -14.91
CA GLY A 59 6.21 -11.21 -14.91
C GLY A 59 5.39 -9.93 -14.75
N ASN A 60 4.10 -10.00 -14.43
CA ASN A 60 3.29 -8.81 -14.20
C ASN A 60 3.68 -8.14 -12.86
N ALA A 61 4.28 -6.94 -12.94
CA ALA A 61 4.75 -6.19 -11.78
C ALA A 61 3.61 -5.74 -10.84
N VAL A 62 2.48 -5.30 -11.39
CA VAL A 62 1.30 -4.88 -10.61
C VAL A 62 0.71 -6.07 -9.87
N ALA A 63 0.65 -7.24 -10.53
CA ALA A 63 0.21 -8.46 -9.88
C ALA A 63 1.18 -8.92 -8.77
N ARG A 64 2.49 -8.69 -8.93
CA ARG A 64 3.49 -9.01 -7.90
C ARG A 64 3.33 -8.13 -6.66
N GLU A 65 3.07 -6.83 -6.85
CA GLU A 65 2.79 -5.89 -5.75
C GLU A 65 1.48 -6.24 -5.03
N ALA A 66 0.39 -6.44 -5.79
CA ALA A 66 -0.89 -6.84 -5.22
C ALA A 66 -0.82 -8.20 -4.50
N LEU A 67 -0.02 -9.15 -5.01
CA LEU A 67 0.24 -10.41 -4.33
C LEU A 67 0.97 -10.18 -2.99
N ALA A 68 1.97 -9.31 -2.97
CA ALA A 68 2.71 -8.99 -1.75
C ALA A 68 1.81 -8.36 -0.69
N ASP A 69 0.92 -7.44 -1.08
CA ASP A 69 -0.09 -6.83 -0.19
C ASP A 69 -1.00 -7.86 0.48
N VAL A 70 -1.54 -8.77 -0.33
CA VAL A 70 -2.45 -9.83 0.15
C VAL A 70 -1.72 -10.79 1.09
N LEU A 71 -0.48 -11.18 0.75
CA LEU A 71 0.30 -12.13 1.53
C LEU A 71 0.75 -11.56 2.87
N VAL A 72 1.18 -10.29 2.91
CA VAL A 72 1.56 -9.60 4.16
C VAL A 72 0.39 -9.47 5.14
N SER A 73 -0.82 -9.30 4.60
CA SER A 73 -2.06 -9.19 5.39
C SER A 73 -2.66 -10.54 5.75
N SER A 74 -2.08 -11.65 5.28
CA SER A 74 -2.61 -13.00 5.53
C SER A 74 -2.53 -13.35 7.01
N ALA A 75 -3.51 -14.13 7.48
CA ALA A 75 -3.47 -14.76 8.80
C ALA A 75 -2.43 -15.89 8.88
N VAL A 76 -1.99 -16.44 7.74
CA VAL A 76 -1.01 -17.53 7.65
C VAL A 76 0.41 -16.97 7.77
N PHE A 77 1.20 -17.53 8.68
CA PHE A 77 2.56 -17.04 8.97
C PHE A 77 3.50 -17.16 7.78
N GLU A 78 3.47 -18.30 7.09
CA GLU A 78 4.31 -18.60 5.94
C GLU A 78 4.02 -17.64 4.77
N GLU A 79 2.75 -17.30 4.57
CA GLU A 79 2.32 -16.34 3.55
C GLU A 79 2.84 -14.93 3.86
N ARG A 80 2.81 -14.50 5.13
CA ARG A 80 3.42 -13.21 5.51
C ARG A 80 4.91 -13.16 5.19
N PHE A 81 5.63 -14.24 5.47
CA PHE A 81 7.05 -14.32 5.17
C PHE A 81 7.32 -14.27 3.66
N GLU A 82 6.50 -14.98 2.87
CA GLU A 82 6.53 -14.90 1.40
C GLU A 82 6.27 -13.48 0.91
N GLY A 83 5.25 -12.81 1.46
CA GLY A 83 4.90 -11.42 1.12
C GLY A 83 6.04 -10.44 1.38
N VAL A 84 6.69 -10.53 2.54
CA VAL A 84 7.90 -9.73 2.84
C VAL A 84 9.04 -10.04 1.87
N GLY A 85 9.21 -11.31 1.51
CA GLY A 85 10.18 -11.74 0.50
C GLY A 85 9.94 -11.10 -0.87
N LEU A 86 8.69 -11.08 -1.33
CA LEU A 86 8.30 -10.40 -2.57
C LEU A 86 8.52 -8.89 -2.49
N TYR A 87 8.21 -8.26 -1.37
CA TYR A 87 8.49 -6.85 -1.14
C TYR A 87 9.99 -6.54 -1.23
N ARG A 88 10.85 -7.41 -0.69
CA ARG A 88 12.31 -7.28 -0.83
C ARG A 88 12.76 -7.36 -2.29
N GLN A 89 12.18 -8.25 -3.08
CA GLN A 89 12.47 -8.32 -4.53
C GLN A 89 12.02 -7.04 -5.24
N LEU A 90 10.80 -6.57 -4.99
CA LEU A 90 10.27 -5.33 -5.59
C LEU A 90 11.09 -4.09 -5.18
N ALA A 91 11.57 -4.04 -3.94
CA ALA A 91 12.43 -2.97 -3.46
C ALA A 91 13.80 -2.98 -4.15
N LEU A 92 14.36 -4.17 -4.41
CA LEU A 92 15.59 -4.37 -5.20
C LEU A 92 15.39 -4.01 -6.68
N ASP A 93 14.21 -4.30 -7.24
CA ASP A 93 13.81 -3.87 -8.59
C ASP A 93 13.66 -2.35 -8.70
N GLY A 94 13.73 -1.63 -7.57
CA GLY A 94 13.73 -0.17 -7.51
C GLY A 94 12.34 0.45 -7.44
N VAL A 95 11.28 -0.34 -7.19
CA VAL A 95 9.90 0.14 -7.07
C VAL A 95 9.79 1.04 -5.82
N PRO A 96 9.54 2.36 -5.96
CA PRO A 96 9.60 3.28 -4.82
C PRO A 96 8.61 2.94 -3.69
N ARG A 97 7.37 2.60 -4.06
CA ARG A 97 6.34 2.20 -3.09
C ARG A 97 6.75 0.96 -2.30
N ALA A 98 7.33 -0.04 -2.97
CA ALA A 98 7.82 -1.24 -2.29
C ALA A 98 8.96 -0.96 -1.30
N GLN A 99 9.83 0.02 -1.59
CA GLN A 99 10.90 0.43 -0.66
C GLN A 99 10.31 1.04 0.62
N ALA A 100 9.33 1.95 0.47
CA ALA A 100 8.63 2.55 1.60
C ALA A 100 7.86 1.50 2.40
N THR A 101 7.04 0.67 1.74
CA THR A 101 6.24 -0.36 2.38
C THR A 101 7.11 -1.40 3.10
N LEU A 102 8.17 -1.91 2.46
CA LEU A 102 9.09 -2.85 3.11
C LEU A 102 9.74 -2.22 4.35
N GLY A 103 10.19 -0.97 4.24
CA GLY A 103 10.74 -0.23 5.37
C GLY A 103 9.76 -0.13 6.54
N HIS A 104 8.50 0.19 6.24
CA HIS A 104 7.41 0.29 7.21
C HIS A 104 7.11 -1.06 7.88
N LEU A 105 6.97 -2.13 7.08
CA LEU A 105 6.69 -3.48 7.58
C LEU A 105 7.80 -3.99 8.50
N LEU A 106 9.06 -3.73 8.15
CA LEU A 106 10.21 -4.11 8.97
C LEU A 106 10.35 -3.25 10.23
N LEU A 107 9.81 -2.03 10.24
CA LEU A 107 9.77 -1.16 11.41
C LEU A 107 8.75 -1.66 12.44
N LEU A 108 7.52 -1.91 11.99
CA LEU A 108 6.44 -2.38 12.87
C LEU A 108 6.61 -3.85 13.28
N GLY A 109 7.18 -4.65 12.38
CA GLY A 109 7.08 -6.10 12.43
C GLY A 109 5.68 -6.58 12.03
N LEU A 110 5.55 -7.89 11.85
CA LEU A 110 4.27 -8.56 11.57
C LEU A 110 4.06 -9.66 12.61
N PRO A 111 2.83 -10.15 12.82
CA PRO A 111 2.61 -11.28 13.71
C PRO A 111 3.50 -12.48 13.32
N GLY A 112 4.40 -12.88 14.22
CA GLY A 112 5.39 -13.94 14.00
C GLY A 112 6.69 -13.52 13.28
N ILE A 113 6.75 -12.33 12.68
CA ILE A 113 7.96 -11.79 12.04
C ILE A 113 8.47 -10.63 12.90
N VAL A 114 9.62 -10.84 13.54
CA VAL A 114 10.24 -9.81 14.37
C VAL A 114 10.70 -8.61 13.52
N PRO A 115 10.60 -7.38 14.04
CA PRO A 115 11.10 -6.20 13.35
C PRO A 115 12.60 -6.28 13.02
N ASP A 116 12.98 -5.80 11.83
CA ASP A 116 14.38 -5.55 11.45
C ASP A 116 14.59 -4.06 11.23
N TYR A 117 15.00 -3.39 12.31
CA TYR A 117 15.21 -1.94 12.30
C TYR A 117 16.39 -1.50 11.42
N VAL A 118 17.40 -2.37 11.23
CA VAL A 118 18.59 -2.02 10.44
C VAL A 118 18.25 -2.02 8.96
N GLU A 119 17.56 -3.07 8.51
CA GLU A 119 17.07 -3.15 7.14
C GLU A 119 15.98 -2.10 6.88
N SER A 120 15.03 -1.92 7.82
CA SER A 120 14.01 -0.88 7.76
C SER A 120 14.61 0.50 7.51
N ARG A 121 15.59 0.92 8.34
CA ARG A 121 16.24 2.22 8.21
C ARG A 121 16.85 2.44 6.82
N ARG A 122 17.46 1.41 6.23
CA ARG A 122 18.09 1.51 4.91
C ARG A 122 17.03 1.82 3.85
N TRP A 123 15.95 1.05 3.82
CA TRP A 123 14.88 1.23 2.84
C TRP A 123 14.11 2.53 3.03
N LEU A 124 13.78 2.88 4.28
CA LEU A 124 13.12 4.15 4.59
C LEU A 124 13.99 5.36 4.23
N THR A 125 15.30 5.32 4.49
CA THR A 125 16.22 6.41 4.09
C THR A 125 16.25 6.57 2.57
N LEU A 126 16.24 5.45 1.84
CA LEU A 126 16.20 5.48 0.38
C LEU A 126 14.88 6.07 -0.14
N ALA A 127 13.73 5.64 0.42
CA ALA A 127 12.41 6.13 0.02
C ALA A 127 12.20 7.61 0.37
N ALA A 128 12.68 8.07 1.53
CA ALA A 128 12.55 9.45 1.96
C ALA A 128 13.49 10.43 1.22
N SER A 129 14.57 9.94 0.61
CA SER A 129 15.57 10.77 -0.10
C SER A 129 15.38 10.84 -1.60
N ARG A 130 14.68 9.87 -2.20
CA ARG A 130 14.36 9.86 -3.64
C ARG A 130 13.25 10.84 -3.98
N GLU A 131 13.16 11.23 -5.25
CA GLU A 131 12.03 11.99 -5.77
C GLU A 131 11.06 11.05 -6.51
N PRO A 132 9.74 11.14 -6.28
CA PRO A 132 9.09 11.97 -5.25
C PRO A 132 9.41 11.45 -3.83
N ARG A 133 9.58 12.38 -2.87
CA ARG A 133 9.91 12.03 -1.49
C ARG A 133 8.71 11.39 -0.81
N ASP A 134 8.89 10.20 -0.27
CA ASP A 134 7.84 9.52 0.47
C ASP A 134 7.71 10.13 1.88
N ALA A 135 6.57 10.78 2.13
CA ALA A 135 6.28 11.45 3.39
C ALA A 135 6.09 10.45 4.55
N GLN A 136 5.50 9.28 4.27
CA GLN A 136 5.31 8.23 5.27
C GLN A 136 6.67 7.64 5.67
N ALA A 137 7.56 7.41 4.70
CA ALA A 137 8.90 6.92 4.99
C ALA A 137 9.71 7.89 5.87
N ALA A 138 9.61 9.20 5.60
CA ALA A 138 10.22 10.22 6.46
C ALA A 138 9.64 10.22 7.88
N TYR A 139 8.31 10.06 8.02
CA TYR A 139 7.69 9.93 9.34
C TYR A 139 8.15 8.68 10.10
N ASP A 140 8.28 7.54 9.41
CA ASP A 140 8.74 6.29 10.00
C ASP A 140 10.21 6.40 10.46
N LEU A 141 11.07 7.08 9.69
CA LEU A 141 12.43 7.43 10.13
C LEU A 141 12.42 8.29 11.37
N SER A 142 11.54 9.30 11.45
CA SER A 142 11.42 10.14 12.65
C SER A 142 11.12 9.29 13.88
N THR A 143 10.24 8.29 13.75
CA THR A 143 9.88 7.38 14.83
C THR A 143 11.05 6.48 15.23
N LEU A 144 11.79 5.96 14.24
CA LEU A 144 12.98 5.13 14.45
C LEU A 144 14.04 5.87 15.29
N TYR A 145 14.39 7.11 14.92
CA TYR A 145 15.37 7.92 15.65
C TYR A 145 14.87 8.45 16.99
N ARG A 146 13.57 8.78 17.09
CA ARG A 146 12.96 9.23 18.36
C ARG A 146 12.97 8.12 19.42
N ASN A 147 12.72 6.88 19.00
CA ASN A 147 12.63 5.74 19.91
C ASN A 147 13.96 4.99 20.07
N GLY A 148 14.95 5.23 19.19
CA GLY A 148 16.23 4.51 19.20
C GLY A 148 16.10 3.06 18.70
N TYR A 149 15.19 2.80 17.76
CA TYR A 149 15.00 1.46 17.21
C TYR A 149 16.13 1.11 16.25
N GLY A 150 17.03 0.21 16.65
CA GLY A 150 18.19 -0.18 15.85
C GLY A 150 19.23 0.92 15.61
N VAL A 151 19.11 2.06 16.31
CA VAL A 151 20.03 3.21 16.26
C VAL A 151 20.11 3.90 17.61
N THR A 152 21.14 4.71 17.81
CA THR A 152 21.19 5.64 18.95
C THR A 152 20.05 6.65 18.83
N ARG A 153 19.34 6.88 19.93
CA ARG A 153 18.27 7.87 20.00
C ARG A 153 18.81 9.27 19.67
N ASP A 154 18.17 9.94 18.71
CA ASP A 154 18.49 11.30 18.32
C ASP A 154 17.20 12.07 18.07
N ALA A 155 16.79 12.86 19.07
CA ALA A 155 15.56 13.64 19.01
C ALA A 155 15.65 14.78 17.97
N GLY A 156 16.82 15.41 17.82
CA GLY A 156 17.00 16.50 16.86
C GLY A 156 16.91 16.00 15.42
N LEU A 157 17.53 14.86 15.13
CA LEU A 157 17.44 14.22 13.83
C LEU A 157 16.03 13.67 13.56
N ALA A 158 15.34 13.15 14.58
CA ALA A 158 13.94 12.76 14.47
C ALA A 158 13.04 13.93 14.06
N ILE A 159 13.22 15.11 14.68
CA ILE A 159 12.46 16.32 14.32
C ILE A 159 12.70 16.73 12.87
N ARG A 160 13.94 16.67 12.37
CA ARG A 160 14.22 17.02 10.96
C ARG A 160 13.45 16.12 9.97
N TRP A 161 13.39 14.82 10.24
CA TRP A 161 12.59 13.90 9.42
C TRP A 161 11.09 14.14 9.56
N LEU A 162 10.63 14.47 10.77
CA LEU A 162 9.23 14.82 11.03
C LEU A 162 8.81 16.10 10.28
N GLU A 163 9.66 17.13 10.29
CA GLU A 163 9.47 18.36 9.53
C GLU A 163 9.39 18.09 8.03
N GLN A 164 10.28 17.23 7.51
CA GLN A 164 10.24 16.83 6.10
C GLN A 164 8.92 16.13 5.74
N ALA A 165 8.44 15.21 6.59
CA ALA A 165 7.15 14.54 6.38
C ALA A 165 5.97 15.52 6.46
N ALA A 166 6.00 16.45 7.41
CA ALA A 166 4.95 17.47 7.58
C ALA A 166 4.89 18.45 6.40
N GLN A 167 6.06 18.87 5.89
CA GLN A 167 6.19 19.72 4.70
C GLN A 167 5.73 19.01 3.42
N ALA A 168 5.93 17.69 3.34
CA ALA A 168 5.43 16.86 2.24
C ALA A 168 3.91 16.60 2.31
N GLY A 169 3.22 17.15 3.32
CA GLY A 169 1.76 17.12 3.41
C GLY A 169 1.18 15.97 4.22
N LEU A 170 1.99 15.15 4.91
CA LEU A 170 1.47 14.03 5.71
C LEU A 170 0.72 14.57 6.95
N PRO A 171 -0.61 14.37 7.08
CA PRO A 171 -1.39 14.98 8.15
C PRO A 171 -0.98 14.51 9.54
N LEU A 172 -0.63 13.22 9.66
CA LEU A 172 -0.11 12.64 10.89
C LEU A 172 1.21 13.31 11.33
N ALA A 173 2.11 13.62 10.39
CA ALA A 173 3.36 14.31 10.72
C ALA A 173 3.12 15.77 11.11
N GLN A 174 2.20 16.47 10.44
CA GLN A 174 1.81 17.83 10.79
C GLN A 174 1.22 17.90 12.20
N PHE A 175 0.31 16.98 12.55
CA PHE A 175 -0.25 16.87 13.89
C PHE A 175 0.82 16.59 14.97
N ARG A 176 1.77 15.71 14.66
CA ARG A 176 2.87 15.38 15.57
C ARG A 176 3.82 16.56 15.76
N LEU A 177 4.14 17.29 14.68
CA LEU A 177 4.96 18.49 14.73
C LEU A 177 4.27 19.62 15.52
N ALA A 178 2.95 19.78 15.34
CA ALA A 178 2.15 20.71 16.15
C ALA A 178 2.26 20.41 17.65
N ASN A 179 2.21 19.14 18.03
CA ASN A 179 2.38 18.74 19.44
C ASN A 179 3.79 19.02 19.98
N GLU A 180 4.83 18.84 19.17
CA GLU A 180 6.20 19.18 19.58
C GLU A 180 6.33 20.68 19.90
N TYR A 181 5.76 21.56 19.07
CA TYR A 181 5.70 22.99 19.35
C TYR A 181 4.77 23.35 20.52
N ARG A 182 3.66 22.62 20.70
CA ARG A 182 2.68 22.90 21.77
C ARG A 182 3.16 22.51 23.17
N PHE A 183 3.98 21.48 23.29
CA PHE A 183 4.44 21.00 24.59
C PHE A 183 5.92 21.34 24.86
N GLY A 184 6.63 21.83 23.86
CA GLY A 184 8.03 22.24 24.00
C GLY A 184 8.97 21.10 24.38
N ALA A 185 8.71 19.87 23.93
CA ALA A 185 9.46 18.68 24.38
C ALA A 185 10.87 18.62 23.78
N THR A 186 10.95 18.64 22.45
CA THR A 186 12.23 18.70 21.72
C THR A 186 12.48 20.07 21.10
N LEU A 187 11.42 20.70 20.62
CA LEU A 187 11.42 22.05 20.06
C LEU A 187 11.06 23.07 21.14
N PRO A 188 11.45 24.35 21.00
CA PRO A 188 10.93 25.41 21.86
C PRO A 188 9.41 25.51 21.75
N HIS A 189 8.75 25.80 22.87
CA HIS A 189 7.32 26.04 22.90
C HIS A 189 6.93 27.22 22.00
N ASP A 190 6.01 27.00 21.06
CA ASP A 190 5.48 28.02 20.16
C ASP A 190 4.03 27.71 19.78
N ASP A 191 3.11 28.39 20.46
CA ASP A 191 1.67 28.24 20.25
C ASP A 191 1.21 28.64 18.84
N ALA A 192 1.87 29.63 18.22
CA ALA A 192 1.50 30.11 16.89
C ALA A 192 1.90 29.09 15.81
N LEU A 193 3.11 28.52 15.90
CA LEU A 193 3.54 27.44 15.01
C LEU A 193 2.73 26.16 15.24
N ALA A 194 2.46 25.83 16.50
CA ALA A 194 1.61 24.69 16.85
C ALA A 194 0.23 24.82 16.18
N LEU A 195 -0.42 25.98 16.32
CA LEU A 195 -1.70 26.26 15.70
C LEU A 195 -1.64 26.13 14.17
N GLN A 196 -0.63 26.73 13.53
CA GLN A 196 -0.48 26.66 12.06
C GLN A 196 -0.38 25.21 11.55
N TRP A 197 0.43 24.37 12.19
CA TRP A 197 0.57 22.96 11.79
C TRP A 197 -0.69 22.15 12.10
N LEU A 198 -1.35 22.42 13.23
CA LEU A 198 -2.59 21.76 13.61
C LEU A 198 -3.72 22.07 12.63
N THR A 199 -3.86 23.33 12.22
CA THR A 199 -4.83 23.75 11.19
C THR A 199 -4.55 23.10 9.83
N ARG A 200 -3.28 22.95 9.44
CA ARG A 200 -2.94 22.23 8.19
C ARG A 200 -3.37 20.77 8.24
N ALA A 201 -3.14 20.08 9.36
CA ALA A 201 -3.55 18.69 9.54
C ALA A 201 -5.08 18.57 9.53
N ALA A 202 -5.79 19.48 10.20
CA ALA A 202 -7.25 19.53 10.21
C ALA A 202 -7.86 19.78 8.82
N ASN A 203 -7.26 20.68 8.03
CA ASN A 203 -7.68 20.93 6.65
C ASN A 203 -7.43 19.74 5.71
N ALA A 204 -6.57 18.81 6.11
CA ALA A 204 -6.36 17.54 5.43
C ALA A 204 -7.30 16.43 5.96
N GLU A 205 -8.41 16.81 6.58
CA GLU A 205 -9.45 15.91 7.13
C GLU A 205 -8.88 14.91 8.15
N PHE A 206 -7.85 15.32 8.91
CA PHE A 206 -7.28 14.48 9.96
C PHE A 206 -8.10 14.63 11.25
N PRO A 207 -8.86 13.59 11.67
CA PRO A 207 -9.83 13.74 12.75
C PRO A 207 -9.22 14.16 14.08
N GLU A 208 -8.05 13.63 14.42
CA GLU A 208 -7.35 13.94 15.67
C GLU A 208 -6.87 15.39 15.72
N ALA A 209 -6.53 15.99 14.56
CA ALA A 209 -6.20 17.41 14.50
C ALA A 209 -7.45 18.28 14.68
N ASN A 210 -8.58 17.92 14.05
CA ASN A 210 -9.85 18.62 14.25
C ASN A 210 -10.31 18.56 15.72
N LEU A 211 -10.22 17.40 16.37
CA LEU A 211 -10.51 17.27 17.80
C LEU A 211 -9.57 18.10 18.67
N ALA A 212 -8.28 18.13 18.35
CA ALA A 212 -7.32 18.94 19.09
C ALA A 212 -7.58 20.45 18.95
N LEU A 213 -7.99 20.92 17.76
CA LEU A 213 -8.43 22.31 17.56
C LEU A 213 -9.68 22.62 18.35
N ALA A 214 -10.68 21.72 18.33
CA ALA A 214 -11.89 21.90 19.11
C ALA A 214 -11.57 22.08 20.60
N ILE A 215 -10.74 21.19 21.17
CA ILE A 215 -10.33 21.28 22.58
C ILE A 215 -9.58 22.59 22.84
N ALA A 216 -8.73 23.04 21.91
CA ALA A 216 -8.03 24.31 22.05
C ALA A 216 -8.98 25.52 22.05
N TYR A 217 -10.01 25.53 21.18
CA TYR A 217 -11.07 26.56 21.18
C TYR A 217 -11.92 26.54 22.46
N ARG A 218 -12.25 25.36 22.99
CA ARG A 218 -12.99 25.26 24.25
C ARG A 218 -12.18 25.79 25.44
N ASN A 219 -10.89 25.50 25.46
CA ASN A 219 -10.02 25.83 26.58
C ASN A 219 -9.45 27.26 26.48
N GLY A 220 -9.36 27.84 25.27
CA GLY A 220 -8.66 29.10 24.99
C GLY A 220 -7.15 28.91 25.01
N GLU A 221 -6.67 27.85 24.37
CA GLU A 221 -5.24 27.49 24.27
C GLU A 221 -4.64 27.97 22.93
N LEU A 222 -3.33 27.77 22.72
CA LEU A 222 -2.64 28.08 21.46
C LEU A 222 -2.75 29.56 21.03
N GLY A 223 -2.86 30.47 22.00
CA GLY A 223 -3.05 31.90 21.75
C GLY A 223 -4.46 32.28 21.23
N MET A 224 -5.40 31.33 21.22
CA MET A 224 -6.78 31.56 20.80
C MET A 224 -7.68 31.95 21.99
N ALA A 225 -8.72 32.75 21.71
CA ALA A 225 -9.78 32.99 22.67
C ALA A 225 -10.72 31.78 22.75
N ARG A 226 -11.45 31.67 23.86
CA ARG A 226 -12.50 30.65 23.98
C ARG A 226 -13.63 30.92 23.02
N ASP A 227 -13.95 29.95 22.18
CA ASP A 227 -15.08 30.01 21.26
C ASP A 227 -15.82 28.66 21.22
N GLU A 228 -17.07 28.69 21.66
CA GLU A 228 -17.91 27.49 21.73
C GLU A 228 -18.53 27.12 20.38
N ASN A 229 -18.70 28.10 19.47
CA ASN A 229 -19.20 27.82 18.12
C ASN A 229 -18.14 27.08 17.31
N GLU A 230 -16.90 27.57 17.35
CA GLU A 230 -15.75 26.91 16.68
C GLU A 230 -15.48 25.52 17.27
N TYR A 231 -15.66 25.35 18.58
CA TYR A 231 -15.60 24.03 19.21
C TYR A 231 -16.58 23.03 18.55
N TRP A 232 -17.87 23.37 18.50
CA TRP A 232 -18.88 22.46 17.93
C TRP A 232 -18.72 22.26 16.43
N ALA A 233 -18.21 23.26 15.70
CA ALA A 233 -17.88 23.13 14.29
C ALA A 233 -16.80 22.07 14.06
N HIS A 234 -15.67 22.16 14.76
CA HIS A 234 -14.58 21.20 14.64
C HIS A 234 -14.93 19.79 15.16
N VAL A 235 -15.76 19.68 16.19
CA VAL A 235 -16.28 18.37 16.64
C VAL A 235 -17.10 17.71 15.54
N LYS A 236 -18.02 18.45 14.91
CA LYS A 236 -18.84 17.93 13.82
C LYS A 236 -17.99 17.49 12.63
N GLU A 237 -16.95 18.26 12.29
CA GLU A 237 -16.02 17.92 11.21
C GLU A 237 -15.25 16.64 11.55
N SER A 238 -14.74 16.52 12.79
CA SER A 238 -14.02 15.30 13.19
C SER A 238 -14.89 14.04 13.13
N GLU A 239 -16.18 14.12 13.46
CA GLU A 239 -17.11 12.98 13.32
C GLU A 239 -17.36 12.61 11.86
N HIS A 240 -17.37 13.60 10.98
CA HIS A 240 -17.46 13.38 9.55
C HIS A 240 -16.20 12.68 9.03
N ASP A 241 -15.02 13.18 9.41
CA ASP A 241 -13.72 12.60 9.02
C ASP A 241 -13.58 11.15 9.52
N LEU A 242 -13.95 10.87 10.78
CA LEU A 242 -13.94 9.50 11.33
C LEU A 242 -14.83 8.53 10.54
N LYS A 243 -15.96 9.00 10.02
CA LYS A 243 -16.86 8.18 9.18
C LYS A 243 -16.24 7.86 7.81
N HIS A 244 -15.37 8.71 7.29
CA HIS A 244 -14.63 8.44 6.06
C HIS A 244 -13.48 7.47 6.30
N VAL A 245 -12.72 7.67 7.38
CA VAL A 245 -11.59 6.79 7.75
C VAL A 245 -12.07 5.36 8.04
N SER A 246 -13.21 5.18 8.71
CA SER A 246 -13.77 3.85 9.01
C SER A 246 -14.38 3.11 7.81
N ARG A 247 -14.50 3.76 6.65
CA ARG A 247 -15.06 3.16 5.42
C ARG A 247 -13.99 2.73 4.42
N GLN A 248 -12.73 3.10 4.63
CA GLN A 248 -11.59 2.70 3.81
C GLN A 248 -10.98 1.40 4.33
#